data_AF-A0A0Q9LUM5-F1
#
_entry.id   AF-A0A0Q9LUM5-F1
#
_cell.length_a   1.000
_cell.length_b   1.000
_cell.length_c   1.000
_cell.angle_alpha   90.00
_cell.angle_beta   90.00
_cell.angle_gamma   90.00
#
_symmetry.space_group_name_H-M   'P 1'
#
loop_
_entity.id
_entity.type
_entity.pdbx_description
1 polymer ?
#
loop_
_entity_poly.entity_id
_entity_poly.type
_entity_poly.pdbx_seq_one_letter_code
_entity_poly.pdbx_strand_id
1 'polypeptide(L)'
;MAAAEEVFAERGFHGASVEDLCERADFTRGAFYSNFASKDELLLELYAQHAARLHARVAEVAETPGLSLEQVLEAVFDVWTDDPEARRRWHLLTSEFALHALRDDQARVAWANLQRTLREELAEVVDRIAQAQHLRPVVASTELVRLIGIVLHGGLEQHLLDPEAVPPGSLERSFLPLLVRAAADGTAADRAARTDR
;
A
#
# COMPACT_ATOMS: atom_id res chain seq x y z
N MET A 1 -12.50 -11.69 -9.49
CA MET A 1 -11.71 -10.87 -8.55
C MET A 1 -12.12 -11.14 -7.11
N ALA A 2 -13.33 -10.80 -6.66
CA ALA A 2 -13.78 -11.09 -5.28
C ALA A 2 -13.57 -12.56 -4.84
N ALA A 3 -14.00 -13.53 -5.66
CA ALA A 3 -13.76 -14.96 -5.41
C ALA A 3 -12.28 -15.32 -5.21
N ALA A 4 -11.37 -14.66 -5.94
CA ALA A 4 -9.94 -14.89 -5.79
C ALA A 4 -9.39 -14.27 -4.50
N GLU A 5 -9.83 -13.06 -4.13
CA GLU A 5 -9.49 -12.42 -2.84
C GLU A 5 -9.90 -13.33 -1.67
N GLU A 6 -11.09 -13.93 -1.71
CA GLU A 6 -11.57 -14.85 -0.68
C GLU A 6 -10.74 -16.14 -0.61
N VAL A 7 -10.50 -16.80 -1.74
CA VAL A 7 -9.71 -18.04 -1.77
C VAL A 7 -8.29 -17.79 -1.29
N PHE A 8 -7.67 -16.69 -1.69
CA PHE A 8 -6.36 -16.30 -1.19
C PHE A 8 -6.37 -15.95 0.30
N ALA A 9 -7.40 -15.31 0.81
CA ALA A 9 -7.53 -15.02 2.23
C ALA A 9 -7.69 -16.30 3.08
N GLU A 10 -8.37 -17.31 2.56
CA GLU A 10 -8.62 -18.57 3.26
C GLU A 10 -7.43 -19.55 3.18
N ARG A 11 -6.78 -19.64 2.01
CA ARG A 11 -5.79 -20.69 1.71
C ARG A 11 -4.36 -20.17 1.53
N GLY A 12 -4.17 -18.86 1.51
CA GLY A 12 -2.92 -18.22 1.14
C GLY A 12 -2.64 -18.33 -0.36
N PHE A 13 -1.65 -17.57 -0.83
CA PHE A 13 -1.18 -17.59 -2.21
C PHE A 13 -0.73 -18.98 -2.62
N HIS A 14 0.13 -19.64 -1.85
CA HIS A 14 0.66 -20.95 -2.21
C HIS A 14 -0.37 -22.07 -2.08
N GLY A 15 -1.21 -22.04 -1.05
CA GLY A 15 -2.22 -23.07 -0.80
C GLY A 15 -3.41 -23.03 -1.76
N ALA A 16 -3.70 -21.88 -2.37
CA ALA A 16 -4.74 -21.77 -3.39
C ALA A 16 -4.33 -22.43 -4.72
N SER A 17 -5.19 -23.30 -5.26
CA SER A 17 -5.07 -23.84 -6.62
C SER A 17 -5.92 -23.08 -7.64
N VAL A 18 -5.64 -23.26 -8.93
CA VAL A 18 -6.50 -22.70 -10.00
C VAL A 18 -7.88 -23.34 -9.95
N GLU A 19 -7.95 -24.62 -9.59
CA GLU A 19 -9.18 -25.36 -9.39
C GLU A 19 -10.02 -24.73 -8.26
N ASP A 20 -9.41 -24.43 -7.10
CA ASP A 20 -10.08 -23.73 -5.99
C ASP A 20 -10.65 -22.37 -6.43
N LEU A 21 -9.88 -21.61 -7.20
CA LEU A 21 -10.27 -20.29 -7.72
C LEU A 21 -11.45 -20.41 -8.69
N CYS A 22 -11.41 -21.42 -9.56
CA CYS A 22 -12.48 -21.71 -10.52
C CYS A 22 -13.76 -22.16 -9.82
N GLU A 23 -13.65 -23.08 -8.86
CA GLU A 23 -14.78 -23.58 -8.06
C GLU A 23 -15.45 -22.45 -7.28
N ARG A 24 -14.68 -21.56 -6.64
CA ARG A 24 -15.25 -20.41 -5.93
C ARG A 24 -15.93 -19.42 -6.87
N ALA A 25 -15.36 -19.19 -8.05
CA ALA A 25 -15.87 -18.23 -9.02
C ALA A 25 -17.01 -18.78 -9.90
N ASP A 26 -17.42 -20.04 -9.71
CA ASP A 26 -18.34 -20.77 -10.59
C ASP A 26 -17.92 -20.71 -12.07
N PHE A 27 -16.62 -20.85 -12.31
CA PHE A 27 -16.02 -20.81 -13.64
C PHE A 27 -15.27 -22.08 -13.98
N THR A 28 -15.11 -22.30 -15.28
CA THR A 28 -14.29 -23.41 -15.77
C THR A 28 -12.82 -23.02 -15.74
N ARG A 29 -11.96 -24.04 -15.64
CA ARG A 29 -10.51 -23.89 -15.80
C ARG A 29 -10.13 -23.25 -17.15
N GLY A 30 -10.88 -23.55 -18.22
CA GLY A 30 -10.68 -22.89 -19.53
C GLY A 30 -10.97 -21.39 -19.49
N ALA A 31 -12.01 -20.97 -18.75
CA ALA A 31 -12.31 -19.56 -18.55
C ALA A 31 -11.22 -18.85 -17.76
N PHE A 32 -10.62 -19.50 -16.75
CA PHE A 32 -9.44 -18.95 -16.05
C PHE A 32 -8.30 -18.68 -17.01
N TYR A 33 -7.85 -19.70 -17.76
CA TYR A 33 -6.72 -19.55 -18.68
C TYR A 33 -7.00 -18.67 -19.90
N SER A 34 -8.26 -18.33 -20.16
CA SER A 34 -8.62 -17.31 -21.15
C SER A 34 -8.43 -15.88 -20.63
N ASN A 35 -8.37 -15.67 -19.31
CA ASN A 35 -8.22 -14.36 -18.69
C ASN A 35 -6.83 -14.16 -18.06
N PHE A 36 -6.23 -15.24 -17.53
CA PHE A 36 -4.97 -15.20 -16.81
C PHE A 36 -4.10 -16.40 -17.19
N ALA A 37 -2.86 -16.15 -17.60
CA ALA A 37 -1.87 -17.18 -17.88
C ALA A 37 -1.41 -17.90 -16.60
N SER A 38 -1.50 -17.26 -15.43
CA SER A 38 -1.06 -17.85 -14.16
C SER A 38 -1.75 -17.25 -12.93
N LYS A 39 -1.55 -17.91 -11.79
CA LYS A 39 -1.97 -17.40 -10.47
C LYS A 39 -1.24 -16.09 -10.10
N ASP A 40 0.01 -15.96 -10.52
CA ASP A 40 0.81 -14.73 -10.37
C ASP A 40 0.16 -13.57 -11.12
N GLU A 41 -0.23 -13.78 -12.38
CA GLU A 41 -0.90 -12.73 -13.18
C GLU A 41 -2.22 -12.31 -12.55
N LEU A 42 -3.04 -13.26 -12.10
CA LEU A 42 -4.27 -12.96 -11.36
C LEU A 42 -3.98 -12.13 -10.10
N LEU A 43 -2.94 -12.46 -9.32
CA LEU A 43 -2.60 -11.71 -8.12
C LEU A 43 -2.10 -10.30 -8.44
N LEU A 44 -1.28 -10.14 -9.47
CA LEU A 44 -0.82 -8.83 -9.93
C LEU A 44 -1.99 -7.94 -10.34
N GLU A 45 -2.97 -8.49 -11.06
CA GLU A 45 -4.20 -7.78 -11.42
C GLU A 45 -5.04 -7.43 -10.19
N LEU A 46 -5.16 -8.34 -9.21
CA LEU A 46 -5.81 -8.05 -7.92
C LEU A 46 -5.13 -6.90 -7.19
N TYR A 47 -3.79 -6.88 -7.19
CA TYR A 47 -3.00 -5.81 -6.60
C TYR A 47 -3.18 -4.47 -7.30
N ALA A 48 -3.16 -4.47 -8.64
CA ALA A 48 -3.44 -3.28 -9.42
C ALA A 48 -4.82 -2.70 -9.09
N GLN A 49 -5.85 -3.54 -9.03
CA GLN A 49 -7.21 -3.10 -8.70
C GLN A 49 -7.35 -2.61 -7.25
N HIS A 50 -6.72 -3.29 -6.29
CA HIS A 50 -6.73 -2.84 -4.90
C HIS A 50 -6.05 -1.48 -4.75
N ALA A 51 -4.87 -1.31 -5.36
CA ALA A 51 -4.13 -0.06 -5.33
C ALA A 51 -4.89 1.07 -6.03
N ALA A 52 -5.50 0.81 -7.19
CA ALA A 52 -6.32 1.81 -7.89
C ALA A 52 -7.50 2.31 -7.04
N ARG A 53 -8.21 1.41 -6.33
CA ARG A 53 -9.27 1.79 -5.38
C ARG A 53 -8.74 2.69 -4.26
N LEU A 54 -7.58 2.33 -3.72
CA LEU A 54 -6.95 3.08 -2.64
C LEU A 54 -6.47 4.46 -3.11
N HIS A 55 -5.83 4.53 -4.29
CA HIS A 55 -5.39 5.78 -4.92
C HIS A 55 -6.58 6.72 -5.19
N ALA A 56 -7.69 6.19 -5.71
CA ALA A 56 -8.90 6.97 -5.95
C ALA A 56 -9.42 7.63 -4.66
N ARG A 57 -9.49 6.86 -3.56
CA ARG A 57 -9.93 7.39 -2.25
C ARG A 57 -8.97 8.44 -1.70
N VAL A 58 -7.66 8.26 -1.84
CA VAL A 58 -6.67 9.26 -1.43
C VAL A 58 -6.78 10.52 -2.31
N ALA A 59 -7.04 10.36 -3.60
CA ALA A 59 -7.25 11.48 -4.52
C ALA A 59 -8.52 12.28 -4.16
N GLU A 60 -9.62 11.62 -3.80
CA GLU A 60 -10.84 12.27 -3.32
C GLU A 60 -10.57 13.14 -2.07
N VAL A 61 -9.75 12.64 -1.14
CA VAL A 61 -9.30 13.44 0.02
C VAL A 61 -8.49 14.66 -0.44
N ALA A 62 -7.55 14.47 -1.38
CA ALA A 62 -6.73 15.56 -1.92
C ALA A 62 -7.55 16.65 -2.64
N GLU A 63 -8.68 16.29 -3.24
CA GLU A 63 -9.58 17.19 -3.96
C GLU A 63 -10.59 17.89 -3.04
N THR A 64 -10.68 17.49 -1.77
CA THR A 64 -11.63 18.08 -0.81
C THR A 64 -11.18 19.51 -0.42
N PRO A 65 -11.95 20.57 -0.75
CA PRO A 65 -11.53 21.94 -0.51
C PRO A 65 -11.49 22.30 0.97
N GLY A 66 -10.49 23.11 1.35
CA GLY A 66 -10.44 23.75 2.68
C GLY A 66 -9.97 22.88 3.83
N LEU A 67 -9.51 21.65 3.57
CA LEU A 67 -8.86 20.82 4.59
C LEU A 67 -7.46 21.36 4.93
N SER A 68 -7.14 21.41 6.22
CA SER A 68 -5.76 21.58 6.67
C SER A 68 -4.94 20.32 6.42
N LEU A 69 -3.61 20.42 6.44
CA LEU A 69 -2.73 19.26 6.31
C LEU A 69 -3.06 18.17 7.34
N GLU A 70 -3.31 18.54 8.60
CA GLU A 70 -3.71 17.58 9.65
C GLU A 70 -5.00 16.85 9.30
N GLN A 71 -6.00 17.55 8.76
CA GLN A 71 -7.27 16.93 8.35
C GLN A 71 -7.09 16.01 7.14
N VAL A 72 -6.23 16.39 6.18
CA VAL A 72 -5.87 15.51 5.06
C VAL A 72 -5.19 14.24 5.58
N LEU A 73 -4.24 14.36 6.51
CA LEU A 73 -3.53 13.21 7.06
C LEU A 73 -4.47 12.26 7.82
N GLU A 74 -5.40 12.79 8.62
CA GLU A 74 -6.40 11.97 9.31
C GLU A 74 -7.34 11.28 8.31
N ALA A 75 -7.83 11.99 7.28
CA ALA A 75 -8.70 11.39 6.26
C ALA A 75 -7.99 10.31 5.44
N VAL A 76 -6.70 10.50 5.10
CA VAL A 76 -5.90 9.46 4.45
C VAL A 76 -5.67 8.27 5.39
N PHE A 77 -5.50 8.51 6.69
CA PHE A 77 -5.40 7.45 7.69
C PHE A 77 -6.69 6.62 7.78
N ASP A 78 -7.84 7.26 7.74
CA ASP A 78 -9.14 6.59 7.71
C ASP A 78 -9.29 5.71 6.45
N VAL A 79 -8.81 6.18 5.29
CA VAL A 79 -8.79 5.38 4.05
C VAL A 79 -8.00 4.07 4.21
N TRP A 80 -6.95 4.06 5.02
CA TRP A 80 -6.12 2.87 5.26
C TRP A 80 -6.62 1.97 6.40
N THR A 81 -7.47 2.47 7.28
CA THR A 81 -7.86 1.77 8.52
C THR A 81 -9.34 1.44 8.63
N ASP A 82 -10.13 1.80 7.62
CA ASP A 82 -11.59 1.61 7.59
C ASP A 82 -12.06 0.16 7.75
N ASP A 83 -11.28 -0.81 7.27
CA ASP A 83 -11.56 -2.24 7.41
C ASP A 83 -10.33 -3.00 7.94
N PRO A 84 -10.22 -3.22 9.27
CA PRO A 84 -9.11 -3.94 9.87
C PRO A 84 -8.96 -5.39 9.39
N GLU A 85 -10.06 -6.08 9.07
CA GLU A 85 -10.02 -7.47 8.64
C GLU A 85 -9.56 -7.57 7.18
N ALA A 86 -10.08 -6.73 6.29
CA ALA A 86 -9.58 -6.62 4.92
C ALA A 86 -8.09 -6.22 4.91
N ARG A 87 -7.70 -5.27 5.76
CA ARG A 87 -6.29 -4.85 5.90
C ARG A 87 -5.40 -6.02 6.33
N ARG A 88 -5.84 -6.83 7.31
CA ARG A 88 -5.13 -8.04 7.74
C ARG A 88 -5.01 -9.06 6.59
N ARG A 89 -6.09 -9.37 5.89
CA ARG A 89 -6.10 -10.32 4.76
C ARG A 89 -5.17 -9.86 3.64
N TRP A 90 -5.21 -8.56 3.33
CA TRP A 90 -4.34 -7.94 2.33
C TRP A 90 -2.85 -8.04 2.70
N HIS A 91 -2.52 -7.77 3.97
CA HIS A 91 -1.16 -7.89 4.47
C HIS A 91 -0.63 -9.32 4.32
N LEU A 92 -1.38 -10.33 4.75
CA LEU A 92 -0.97 -11.73 4.62
C LEU A 92 -0.71 -12.12 3.15
N LEU A 93 -1.66 -11.78 2.26
CA LEU A 93 -1.54 -12.10 0.83
C LEU A 93 -0.31 -11.44 0.20
N THR A 94 -0.10 -10.15 0.47
CA THR A 94 1.02 -9.40 -0.12
C THR A 94 2.36 -9.83 0.47
N SER A 95 2.43 -10.21 1.74
CA SER A 95 3.61 -10.79 2.37
C SER A 95 3.97 -12.15 1.77
N GLU A 96 2.99 -13.04 1.57
CA GLU A 96 3.21 -14.33 0.93
C GLU A 96 3.69 -14.17 -0.52
N PHE A 97 3.04 -13.28 -1.29
CA PHE A 97 3.46 -13.02 -2.66
C PHE A 97 4.83 -12.35 -2.73
N ALA A 98 5.17 -11.47 -1.79
CA ALA A 98 6.51 -10.89 -1.71
C ALA A 98 7.57 -11.97 -1.48
N LEU A 99 7.32 -12.92 -0.57
CA LEU A 99 8.22 -14.06 -0.35
C LEU A 99 8.33 -14.99 -1.57
N HIS A 100 7.22 -15.21 -2.28
CA HIS A 100 7.22 -15.93 -3.56
C HIS A 100 8.06 -15.20 -4.60
N ALA A 101 7.81 -13.91 -4.81
CA ALA A 101 8.52 -13.07 -5.77
C ALA A 101 10.01 -12.93 -5.43
N LEU A 102 10.41 -12.97 -4.15
CA LEU A 102 11.83 -12.98 -3.78
C LEU A 102 12.55 -14.29 -4.14
N ARG A 103 11.81 -15.37 -4.42
CA ARG A 103 12.33 -16.70 -4.78
C ARG A 103 12.23 -17.00 -6.28
N ASP A 104 11.40 -16.27 -7.02
CA ASP A 104 11.18 -16.43 -8.45
C ASP A 104 11.48 -15.12 -9.20
N ASP A 105 12.47 -15.14 -10.11
CA ASP A 105 12.93 -13.93 -10.80
C ASP A 105 11.89 -13.30 -11.72
N GLN A 106 11.02 -14.10 -12.35
CA GLN A 106 9.98 -13.58 -13.22
C GLN A 106 8.92 -12.85 -12.40
N ALA A 107 8.46 -13.46 -11.31
CA ALA A 107 7.54 -12.85 -10.37
C ALA A 107 8.15 -11.60 -9.71
N ARG A 108 9.45 -11.63 -9.35
CA ARG A 108 10.19 -10.48 -8.82
C ARG A 108 10.12 -9.27 -9.74
N VAL A 109 10.42 -9.47 -11.02
CA VAL A 109 10.45 -8.39 -12.01
C VAL A 109 9.03 -7.86 -12.26
N ALA A 110 8.05 -8.75 -12.40
CA ALA A 110 6.66 -8.35 -12.61
C ALA A 110 6.11 -7.54 -11.41
N TRP A 111 6.36 -8.03 -10.19
CA TRP A 111 5.98 -7.33 -8.95
C TRP A 111 6.65 -5.97 -8.82
N ALA A 112 7.98 -5.89 -9.04
CA ALA A 112 8.72 -4.64 -8.94
C ALA A 112 8.25 -3.60 -9.97
N ASN A 113 7.86 -4.04 -11.17
CA ASN A 113 7.30 -3.16 -12.20
C ASN A 113 5.94 -2.62 -11.80
N LEU A 114 5.02 -3.49 -11.38
CA LEU A 114 3.69 -3.07 -10.91
C LEU A 114 3.79 -2.09 -9.74
N GLN A 115 4.60 -2.42 -8.72
CA GLN A 115 4.84 -1.56 -7.56
C GLN A 115 5.50 -0.22 -7.94
N ARG A 116 6.26 -0.17 -9.05
CA ARG A 116 6.83 1.10 -9.55
C ARG A 116 5.75 1.98 -10.15
N THR A 117 4.95 1.44 -11.06
CA THR A 117 3.85 2.17 -11.71
C THR A 117 2.87 2.71 -10.68
N LEU A 118 2.38 1.87 -9.77
CA LEU A 118 1.41 2.28 -8.75
C LEU A 118 1.99 3.34 -7.80
N ARG A 119 3.27 3.23 -7.44
CA ARG A 119 3.93 4.24 -6.60
C ARG A 119 4.07 5.58 -7.31
N GLU A 120 4.31 5.59 -8.61
CA GLU A 120 4.36 6.82 -9.42
C GLU A 120 2.98 7.48 -9.43
N GLU A 121 1.91 6.73 -9.68
CA GLU A 121 0.53 7.24 -9.63
C GLU A 121 0.17 7.84 -8.27
N LEU A 122 0.49 7.16 -7.17
CA LEU A 122 0.21 7.70 -5.83
C LEU A 122 1.09 8.90 -5.50
N ALA A 123 2.33 8.93 -5.99
CA ALA A 123 3.21 10.08 -5.79
C ALA A 123 2.66 11.34 -6.49
N GLU A 124 2.01 11.21 -7.64
CA GLU A 124 1.32 12.33 -8.29
C GLU A 124 0.19 12.89 -7.41
N VAL A 125 -0.53 12.04 -6.68
CA VAL A 125 -1.56 12.48 -5.72
C VAL A 125 -0.90 13.24 -4.56
N VAL A 126 0.21 12.72 -4.02
CA VAL A 126 0.98 13.37 -2.95
C VAL A 126 1.53 14.72 -3.41
N ASP A 127 2.00 14.84 -4.66
CA ASP A 127 2.46 16.11 -5.23
C ASP A 127 1.32 17.13 -5.30
N ARG A 128 0.10 16.73 -5.68
CA ARG A 128 -1.07 17.61 -5.66
C ARG A 128 -1.42 18.08 -4.25
N ILE A 129 -1.38 17.18 -3.25
CA ILE A 129 -1.58 17.54 -1.85
C ILE A 129 -0.53 18.57 -1.39
N ALA A 130 0.75 18.30 -1.68
CA ALA A 130 1.84 19.20 -1.30
C ALA A 130 1.67 20.60 -1.93
N GLN A 131 1.26 20.67 -3.19
CA GLN A 131 0.97 21.93 -3.88
C GLN A 131 -0.21 22.68 -3.24
N ALA A 132 -1.32 21.99 -2.99
CA ALA A 132 -2.52 22.57 -2.37
C ALA A 132 -2.26 23.09 -0.95
N GLN A 133 -1.37 22.43 -0.22
CA GLN A 133 -0.96 22.79 1.14
C GLN A 133 0.25 23.74 1.19
N HIS A 134 0.74 24.21 0.03
CA HIS A 134 1.91 25.08 -0.11
C HIS A 134 3.19 24.53 0.57
N LEU A 135 3.33 23.21 0.61
CA LEU A 135 4.49 22.53 1.17
C LEU A 135 5.68 22.58 0.19
N ARG A 136 6.90 22.46 0.74
CA ARG A 136 8.13 22.37 -0.06
C ARG A 136 8.79 21.01 0.15
N PRO A 137 8.46 20.01 -0.68
CA PRO A 137 9.07 18.69 -0.55
C PRO A 137 10.60 18.76 -0.63
N VAL A 138 11.28 18.11 0.32
CA VAL A 138 12.75 17.98 0.34
C VAL A 138 13.24 16.62 -0.12
N VAL A 139 12.32 15.68 -0.30
CA VAL A 139 12.53 14.34 -0.88
C VAL A 139 11.53 14.14 -2.02
N ALA A 140 11.80 13.18 -2.91
CA ALA A 140 10.85 12.86 -3.96
C ALA A 140 9.58 12.22 -3.37
N SER A 141 8.40 12.57 -3.88
CA SER A 141 7.13 12.00 -3.42
C SER A 141 7.07 10.48 -3.56
N THR A 142 7.75 9.91 -4.56
CA THR A 142 7.91 8.45 -4.69
C THR A 142 8.70 7.83 -3.53
N GLU A 143 9.71 8.52 -2.99
CA GLU A 143 10.45 8.06 -1.81
C GLU A 143 9.60 8.14 -0.54
N LEU A 144 8.86 9.25 -0.38
CA LEU A 144 7.91 9.41 0.73
C LEU A 144 6.84 8.31 0.72
N VAL A 145 6.21 8.05 -0.43
CA VAL A 145 5.21 6.98 -0.59
C VAL A 145 5.80 5.61 -0.25
N ARG A 146 7.04 5.33 -0.68
CA ARG A 146 7.73 4.08 -0.32
C ARG A 146 7.91 3.96 1.18
N LEU A 147 8.37 5.02 1.84
CA LEU A 147 8.62 5.04 3.27
C LEU A 147 7.32 4.86 4.06
N ILE A 148 6.25 5.55 3.67
CA ILE A 148 4.91 5.38 4.24
C ILE A 148 4.47 3.92 4.11
N GLY A 149 4.60 3.31 2.93
CA GLY A 149 4.26 1.91 2.71
C GLY A 149 5.01 0.95 3.64
N ILE A 150 6.31 1.20 3.87
CA ILE A 150 7.13 0.41 4.83
C ILE A 150 6.58 0.54 6.25
N VAL A 151 6.25 1.77 6.69
CA VAL A 151 5.70 2.02 8.03
C VAL A 151 4.33 1.36 8.20
N LEU A 152 3.44 1.48 7.22
CA LEU A 152 2.10 0.87 7.26
C LEU A 152 2.17 -0.66 7.30
N HIS A 153 3.08 -1.26 6.52
CA HIS A 153 3.25 -2.71 6.44
C HIS A 153 3.90 -3.25 7.71
N GLY A 154 5.04 -2.68 8.12
CA GLY A 154 5.76 -3.11 9.32
C GLY A 154 4.98 -2.82 10.60
N GLY A 155 4.27 -1.69 10.68
CA GLY A 155 3.44 -1.36 11.84
C GLY A 155 2.30 -2.37 12.05
N LEU A 156 1.64 -2.77 10.97
CA LEU A 156 0.63 -3.82 11.02
C LEU A 156 1.22 -5.18 11.39
N GLU A 157 2.37 -5.56 10.83
CA GLU A 157 3.05 -6.80 11.18
C GLU A 157 3.37 -6.86 12.68
N GLN A 158 3.93 -5.80 13.24
CA GLN A 158 4.22 -5.69 14.67
C GLN A 158 2.94 -5.79 15.51
N HIS A 159 1.85 -5.11 15.12
CA HIS A 159 0.56 -5.23 15.80
C HIS A 159 0.00 -6.66 15.77
N LEU A 160 0.09 -7.35 14.64
CA LEU A 160 -0.41 -8.71 14.51
C LEU A 160 0.41 -9.73 15.33
N LEU A 161 1.68 -9.44 15.60
CA LEU A 161 2.57 -10.29 16.39
C LEU A 161 2.52 -9.99 17.90
N ASP A 162 2.37 -8.72 18.27
CA ASP A 162 2.31 -8.25 19.67
C ASP A 162 1.26 -7.13 19.84
N PRO A 163 -0.03 -7.48 19.84
CA PRO A 163 -1.11 -6.48 19.87
C PRO A 163 -1.21 -5.74 21.21
N GLU A 164 -0.65 -6.28 22.29
CA GLU A 164 -0.62 -5.62 23.60
C GLU A 164 0.43 -4.50 23.63
N ALA A 165 1.64 -4.76 23.09
CA ALA A 165 2.69 -3.74 23.03
C ALA A 165 2.45 -2.71 21.91
N VAL A 166 1.84 -3.14 20.80
CA VAL A 166 1.60 -2.29 19.62
C VAL A 166 0.10 -2.26 19.31
N PRO A 167 -0.65 -1.30 19.88
CA PRO A 167 -2.06 -1.14 19.55
C PRO A 167 -2.29 -0.84 18.06
N PRO A 168 -3.47 -1.16 17.49
CA PRO A 168 -3.74 -0.97 16.07
C PRO A 168 -3.53 0.48 15.63
N GLY A 169 -2.74 0.68 14.58
CA GLY A 169 -2.50 2.02 14.00
C GLY A 169 -1.65 2.97 14.86
N SER A 170 -1.13 2.51 16.01
CA SER A 170 -0.43 3.36 16.97
C SER A 170 0.89 3.94 16.43
N LEU A 171 1.67 3.12 15.73
CA LEU A 171 2.94 3.54 15.12
C LEU A 171 2.69 4.53 13.98
N GLU A 172 1.72 4.21 13.13
CA GLU A 172 1.33 5.02 12.00
C GLU A 172 0.85 6.42 12.45
N ARG A 173 -0.06 6.49 13.43
CA ARG A 173 -0.54 7.77 14.00
C ARG A 173 0.59 8.59 14.63
N SER A 174 1.57 7.92 15.25
CA SER A 174 2.67 8.59 15.94
C SER A 174 3.73 9.11 14.96
N PHE A 175 4.09 8.34 13.94
CA PHE A 175 5.27 8.60 13.12
C PHE A 175 4.97 9.15 11.72
N LEU A 176 3.82 8.85 11.11
CA LEU A 176 3.50 9.38 9.78
C LEU A 176 3.45 10.92 9.74
N PRO A 177 2.82 11.63 10.71
CA PRO A 177 2.85 13.08 10.71
C PRO A 177 4.28 13.65 10.81
N LEU A 178 5.16 12.97 11.54
CA LEU A 178 6.57 13.36 11.66
C LEU A 178 7.32 13.18 10.34
N LEU A 179 7.09 12.06 9.64
CA LEU A 179 7.69 11.78 8.34
C LEU A 179 7.23 12.78 7.27
N VAL A 180 5.93 13.09 7.23
CA VAL A 180 5.38 14.07 6.29
C VAL A 180 5.95 15.45 6.55
N ARG A 181 6.02 15.88 7.82
CA ARG A 181 6.64 17.16 8.19
C ARG A 181 8.13 17.19 7.84
N ALA A 182 8.89 16.15 8.16
CA ALA A 182 10.30 16.06 7.82
C ALA A 182 10.54 16.08 6.30
N ALA A 183 9.64 15.47 5.52
CA ALA A 183 9.66 15.50 4.07
C ALA A 183 9.22 16.85 3.46
N ALA A 184 8.53 17.72 4.23
CA ALA A 184 8.04 19.02 3.79
C ALA A 184 8.83 20.22 4.36
N ASP A 185 9.62 20.04 5.42
CA ASP A 185 10.40 21.07 6.09
C ASP A 185 11.90 20.93 5.81
N GLY A 186 12.44 21.78 4.93
CA GLY A 186 13.89 21.94 4.75
C GLY A 186 14.65 22.46 5.97
N THR A 187 13.95 22.81 7.06
CA THR A 187 14.57 23.39 8.26
C THR A 187 15.31 22.38 9.16
N ALA A 188 15.08 21.07 8.99
CA ALA A 188 15.86 20.03 9.68
C ALA A 188 17.22 19.82 9.01
N ALA A 189 17.25 19.75 7.67
CA ALA A 189 18.48 19.63 6.89
C ALA A 189 19.39 20.87 7.06
N ASP A 190 18.81 22.07 7.12
CA ASP A 190 19.55 23.32 7.28
C ASP A 190 20.07 23.56 8.71
N ARG A 191 19.48 22.89 9.73
CA ARG A 191 19.98 22.89 11.11
C ARG A 191 21.13 21.90 11.31
N ALA A 192 21.07 20.72 10.70
CA ALA A 192 22.19 19.77 10.71
C ALA A 192 23.44 20.35 10.04
N ALA A 193 23.29 21.02 8.90
CA ALA A 193 24.39 21.66 8.16
C ALA A 193 25.03 22.88 8.87
N ARG A 194 24.33 23.51 9.84
CA ARG A 194 24.86 24.64 10.62
C ARG A 194 25.51 24.24 11.94
N THR A 195 25.38 22.98 12.37
CA THR A 195 25.97 22.52 13.62
C THR A 195 27.39 21.96 13.41
N ASP A 196 27.78 21.73 12.15
CA ASP A 196 29.11 21.28 11.70
C ASP A 196 30.02 22.42 11.17
N ARG A 197 29.70 23.69 11.49
CA ARG A 197 30.46 24.87 11.06
C ARG A 197 30.79 25.79 12.23
#